data_AF-A0A1V5B138-F1
#
_entry.id   AF-A0A1V5B138-F1
#
_cell.length_a   1.000
_cell.length_b   1.000
_cell.length_c   1.000
_cell.angle_alpha   90.00
_cell.angle_beta   90.00
_cell.angle_gamma   90.00
#
_symmetry.space_group_name_H-M   'P 1'
#
loop_
_entity.id
_entity.type
_entity.pdbx_description
1 polymer ?
#
loop_
_entity_poly.entity_id
_entity_poly.type
_entity_poly.pdbx_seq_one_letter_code
_entity_poly.pdbx_strand_id
1 'polypeptide(L)'
;MTDLWDLMADETRESFSELKNLMMGLDTKASIIIVINGVLLAALSLIQSEFVHLGIIYRILILLPLFLSVGSAIGCLYPRRWSWLGGQEIIDKYQCEDNADLVACQISKTRAGEEDKLRKLYDEKFDWFECSFWFMAVTLIFVGILFIYLLLDP
;
A
#
# COMPACT_ATOMS: atom_id res chain seq x y z
N MET A 1 10.57 -37.28 -12.86
CA MET A 1 11.28 -36.08 -12.35
C MET A 1 10.60 -34.78 -12.75
N THR A 2 9.70 -34.80 -13.75
CA THR A 2 8.77 -33.71 -14.12
C THR A 2 7.90 -33.21 -12.97
N ASP A 3 7.39 -34.10 -12.12
CA ASP A 3 6.52 -33.72 -10.97
C ASP A 3 7.11 -32.68 -10.03
N LEU A 4 8.42 -32.70 -9.77
CA LEU A 4 9.03 -31.78 -8.81
C LEU A 4 9.11 -30.35 -9.35
N TRP A 5 9.37 -30.20 -10.66
CA TRP A 5 9.48 -28.89 -11.31
C TRP A 5 8.10 -28.27 -11.50
N ASP A 6 7.10 -29.08 -11.84
CA ASP A 6 5.71 -28.65 -11.92
C ASP A 6 5.19 -28.20 -10.54
N LEU A 7 5.50 -28.96 -9.47
CA LEU A 7 5.15 -28.60 -8.09
C LEU A 7 5.77 -27.25 -7.68
N MET A 8 7.07 -27.03 -7.94
CA MET A 8 7.73 -25.75 -7.65
C MET A 8 7.19 -24.59 -8.48
N ALA A 9 6.79 -24.85 -9.73
CA ALA A 9 6.21 -23.84 -10.61
C ALA A 9 4.81 -23.42 -10.15
N ASP A 10 4.02 -24.35 -9.60
CA ASP A 10 2.71 -24.07 -9.02
C ASP A 10 2.81 -23.36 -7.66
N GLU A 11 3.70 -23.78 -6.77
CA GLU A 11 3.90 -23.14 -5.46
C GLU A 11 4.39 -21.69 -5.60
N THR A 12 5.32 -21.42 -6.53
CA THR A 12 5.75 -20.05 -6.85
C THR A 12 4.65 -19.21 -7.49
N ARG A 13 3.72 -19.82 -8.24
CA ARG A 13 2.56 -19.12 -8.80
C ARG A 13 1.56 -18.73 -7.72
N GLU A 14 1.32 -19.63 -6.78
CA GLU A 14 0.43 -19.41 -5.65
C GLU A 14 0.96 -18.31 -4.74
N SER A 15 2.21 -18.41 -4.29
CA SER A 15 2.88 -17.38 -3.46
C SER A 15 2.81 -15.99 -4.10
N PHE A 16 3.11 -15.91 -5.40
CA PHE A 16 3.04 -14.65 -6.15
C PHE A 16 1.61 -14.10 -6.22
N SER A 17 0.61 -14.96 -6.41
CA SER A 17 -0.80 -14.56 -6.42
C SER A 17 -1.25 -14.06 -5.05
N GLU A 18 -0.83 -14.73 -3.97
CA GLU A 18 -1.10 -14.28 -2.60
C GLU A 18 -0.48 -12.91 -2.33
N LEU A 19 0.78 -12.71 -2.70
CA LEU A 19 1.48 -11.44 -2.51
C LEU A 19 0.84 -10.30 -3.30
N LYS A 20 0.36 -10.57 -4.51
CA LYS A 20 -0.43 -9.62 -5.30
C LYS A 20 -1.75 -9.28 -4.62
N ASN A 21 -2.45 -10.27 -4.07
CA ASN A 21 -3.69 -10.05 -3.32
C ASN A 21 -3.45 -9.21 -2.06
N LEU A 22 -2.34 -9.45 -1.35
CA LEU A 22 -1.92 -8.65 -0.20
C LEU A 22 -1.65 -7.20 -0.59
N MET A 23 -0.93 -6.96 -1.70
CA MET A 23 -0.71 -5.60 -2.22
C MET A 23 -2.02 -4.89 -2.60
N MET A 24 -2.94 -5.56 -3.30
CA MET A 24 -4.26 -4.99 -3.61
C MET A 24 -5.06 -4.69 -2.33
N GLY A 25 -4.92 -5.53 -1.31
CA GLY A 25 -5.47 -5.31 0.01
C GLY A 25 -4.92 -4.06 0.68
N LEU A 26 -3.60 -3.81 0.59
CA LEU A 26 -2.98 -2.58 1.07
C LEU A 26 -3.48 -1.35 0.32
N ASP A 27 -3.58 -1.42 -1.02
CA ASP A 27 -4.08 -0.30 -1.83
C ASP A 27 -5.53 0.05 -1.47
N THR A 28 -6.36 -0.95 -1.22
CA THR A 28 -7.75 -0.75 -0.76
C THR A 28 -7.78 -0.06 0.60
N LYS A 29 -6.96 -0.53 1.56
CA LYS A 29 -6.89 0.06 2.91
C LYS A 29 -6.35 1.50 2.87
N ALA A 30 -5.33 1.77 2.08
CA ALA A 30 -4.79 3.12 1.89
C ALA A 30 -5.85 4.06 1.29
N SER A 31 -6.64 3.59 0.33
CA SER A 31 -7.76 4.34 -0.25
C SER A 31 -8.82 4.69 0.81
N ILE A 32 -9.13 3.76 1.72
CA ILE A 32 -10.05 4.00 2.85
C ILE A 32 -9.50 5.11 3.77
N ILE A 33 -8.20 5.09 4.09
CA ILE A 33 -7.58 6.14 4.92
C ILE A 33 -7.71 7.53 4.26
N ILE A 34 -7.53 7.63 2.94
CA ILE A 34 -7.73 8.88 2.20
C ILE A 34 -9.17 9.37 2.35
N VAL A 35 -10.15 8.47 2.22
CA VAL A 35 -11.57 8.82 2.38
C VAL A 35 -11.86 9.30 3.81
N ILE A 36 -11.35 8.60 4.84
CA ILE A 36 -11.52 9.00 6.24
C ILE A 36 -10.94 10.40 6.49
N ASN A 37 -9.73 10.67 6.01
CA ASN A 37 -9.11 11.99 6.12
C ASN A 37 -9.93 13.08 5.40
N GLY A 38 -10.53 12.75 4.24
CA GLY A 38 -11.45 13.65 3.53
C GLY A 38 -12.70 13.98 4.36
N VAL A 39 -13.29 12.98 5.03
CA VAL A 39 -14.43 13.18 5.94
C VAL A 39 -14.02 14.04 7.14
N LEU A 40 -12.83 13.82 7.72
CA LEU A 40 -12.33 14.64 8.81
C LEU A 40 -12.12 16.11 8.40
N LEU A 41 -11.57 16.36 7.21
CA LEU A 41 -11.45 17.71 6.67
C LEU A 41 -12.81 18.38 6.47
N ALA A 42 -13.80 17.65 5.96
CA ALA A 42 -15.16 18.15 5.82
C ALA A 42 -15.79 18.49 7.19
N ALA A 43 -15.60 17.63 8.20
CA ALA A 43 -16.06 17.88 9.56
C ALA A 43 -15.41 19.14 10.16
N LEU A 44 -14.09 19.31 9.99
CA LEU A 44 -13.37 20.51 10.42
C LEU A 44 -13.86 21.78 9.70
N SER A 45 -14.26 21.68 8.43
CA SER A 45 -14.83 22.83 7.71
C SER A 45 -16.20 23.27 8.22
N LEU A 46 -16.99 22.37 8.82
CA LEU A 46 -18.29 22.73 9.41
C LEU A 46 -18.12 23.56 10.69
N ILE A 47 -17.05 23.34 11.44
CA ILE A 47 -16.71 24.08 12.67
C ILE A 47 -15.68 25.17 12.41
N GLN A 48 -15.63 25.72 11.18
CA GLN A 48 -14.58 26.63 10.75
C GLN A 48 -14.48 27.90 11.61
N SER A 49 -15.60 28.46 12.08
CA SER A 49 -15.60 29.65 12.94
C SER A 49 -14.78 29.42 14.21
N GLU A 50 -15.10 28.35 14.95
CA GLU A 50 -14.38 27.92 16.15
C GLU A 50 -12.92 27.55 15.83
N PHE A 51 -12.72 26.85 14.71
CA PHE A 51 -11.40 26.39 14.31
C PHE A 51 -10.43 27.53 13.95
N VAL A 52 -10.94 28.65 13.41
CA VAL A 52 -10.12 29.84 13.09
C VAL A 52 -9.75 30.61 14.35
N HIS A 53 -10.57 30.55 15.40
CA HIS A 53 -10.28 31.18 16.69
C HIS A 53 -9.24 30.42 17.52
N LEU A 54 -9.03 29.13 17.24
CA LEU A 54 -7.90 28.39 17.81
C LEU A 54 -6.56 29.04 17.47
N GLY A 55 -5.64 29.04 18.43
CA GLY A 55 -4.25 29.44 18.20
C GLY A 55 -3.61 28.65 17.05
N ILE A 56 -2.70 29.29 16.31
CA ILE A 56 -2.03 28.70 15.13
C ILE A 56 -1.39 27.34 15.46
N ILE A 57 -0.84 27.19 16.67
CA ILE A 57 -0.21 25.95 17.15
C ILE A 57 -1.19 24.77 17.10
N TYR A 58 -2.42 24.94 17.60
CA TYR A 58 -3.44 23.87 17.62
C TYR A 58 -3.88 23.47 16.21
N ARG A 59 -4.00 24.45 15.31
CA ARG A 59 -4.32 24.18 13.90
C ARG A 59 -3.22 23.36 13.21
N ILE A 60 -1.95 23.69 13.48
CA ILE A 60 -0.81 22.92 12.96
C ILE A 60 -0.84 21.50 13.52
N LEU A 61 -1.10 21.31 14.82
CA LEU A 61 -1.15 19.98 15.45
C LEU A 61 -2.24 19.08 14.86
N ILE A 62 -3.32 19.65 14.31
CA ILE A 62 -4.38 18.88 13.65
C ILE A 62 -4.09 18.67 12.16
N LEU A 63 -3.76 19.74 11.45
CA LEU A 63 -3.61 19.71 9.99
C LEU A 63 -2.34 19.00 9.53
N LEU A 64 -1.21 19.18 10.23
CA LEU A 64 0.07 18.57 9.84
C LEU A 64 -0.01 17.04 9.80
N PRO A 65 -0.41 16.33 10.88
CA PRO A 65 -0.54 14.87 10.81
C PRO A 65 -1.60 14.43 9.80
N LEU A 66 -2.67 15.21 9.59
CA LEU A 66 -3.68 14.90 8.58
C LEU A 66 -3.06 14.87 7.17
N PHE A 67 -2.33 15.92 6.80
CA PHE A 67 -1.66 15.98 5.50
C PHE A 67 -0.56 14.92 5.36
N LEU A 68 0.18 14.62 6.44
CA LEU A 68 1.17 13.54 6.44
C LEU A 68 0.52 12.17 6.24
N SER A 69 -0.65 11.93 6.84
CA SER A 69 -1.44 10.70 6.64
C SER A 69 -1.88 10.54 5.18
N VAL A 70 -2.42 11.60 4.56
CA VAL A 70 -2.82 11.56 3.14
C VAL A 70 -1.60 11.39 2.22
N GLY A 71 -0.51 12.12 2.47
CA GLY A 71 0.70 12.04 1.66
C GLY A 71 1.32 10.64 1.67
N SER A 72 1.36 9.99 2.83
CA SER A 72 1.86 8.62 2.97
C SER A 72 0.90 7.57 2.37
N ALA A 73 -0.42 7.76 2.48
CA ALA A 73 -1.39 6.90 1.78
C ALA A 73 -1.26 6.99 0.25
N ILE A 74 -1.03 8.20 -0.29
CA ILE A 74 -0.73 8.38 -1.72
C ILE A 74 0.59 7.71 -2.08
N GLY A 75 1.61 7.80 -1.22
CA GLY A 75 2.89 7.09 -1.38
C GLY A 75 2.72 5.56 -1.46
N CYS A 76 1.80 4.99 -0.67
CA CYS A 76 1.42 3.58 -0.74
C CYS A 76 0.73 3.21 -2.07
N LEU A 77 -0.15 4.09 -2.57
CA LEU A 77 -0.87 3.89 -3.84
C LEU A 77 -0.01 4.13 -5.08
N TYR A 78 1.14 4.80 -4.94
CA TYR A 78 1.97 5.18 -6.07
C TYR A 78 2.39 3.92 -6.86
N PRO A 79 2.04 3.83 -8.16
CA PRO A 79 2.35 2.64 -8.95
C PRO A 79 3.86 2.57 -9.18
N ARG A 80 4.55 1.75 -8.38
CA ARG A 80 5.94 1.40 -8.66
C ARG A 80 5.92 0.32 -9.73
N ARG A 81 6.53 0.62 -10.88
CA ARG A 81 6.60 -0.32 -12.00
C ARG A 81 7.35 -1.57 -11.56
N TRP A 82 6.77 -2.71 -11.88
CA TRP A 82 7.41 -4.01 -11.81
C TRP A 82 7.16 -4.68 -13.16
N SER A 83 8.23 -5.13 -13.80
CA SER A 83 8.15 -5.70 -15.13
C SER A 83 7.79 -7.17 -15.00
N TRP A 84 6.52 -7.51 -15.21
CA TRP A 84 6.18 -8.88 -15.49
C TRP A 84 6.74 -9.23 -16.87
N LEU A 85 7.80 -10.04 -16.92
CA LEU A 85 8.21 -10.67 -18.17
C LEU A 85 7.04 -11.55 -18.60
N GLY A 86 6.40 -11.20 -19.70
CA GLY A 86 5.25 -11.94 -20.20
C GLY A 86 5.65 -13.37 -20.51
N GLY A 87 4.78 -14.35 -20.25
CA GLY A 87 5.06 -15.76 -20.58
C GLY A 87 5.50 -15.95 -22.03
N GLN A 88 4.96 -15.14 -22.94
CA GLN A 88 5.33 -15.10 -24.35
C GLN A 88 6.78 -14.63 -24.58
N GLU A 89 7.25 -13.59 -23.88
CA GLU A 89 8.64 -13.11 -24.01
C GLU A 89 9.65 -14.14 -23.51
N ILE A 90 9.29 -14.93 -22.50
CA ILE A 90 10.13 -16.04 -22.03
C ILE A 90 10.16 -17.14 -23.10
N ILE A 91 9.00 -17.52 -23.66
CA ILE A 91 8.91 -18.54 -24.71
C ILE A 91 9.70 -18.12 -25.97
N ASP A 92 9.55 -16.87 -26.40
CA ASP A 92 10.21 -16.32 -27.59
C ASP A 92 11.72 -16.18 -27.42
N LYS A 93 12.18 -15.85 -26.20
CA LYS A 93 13.60 -15.68 -25.89
C LYS A 93 14.38 -16.99 -25.82
N TYR A 94 13.72 -18.10 -25.49
CA TYR A 94 14.39 -19.37 -25.22
C TYR A 94 14.13 -20.47 -26.26
N GLN A 95 13.39 -20.18 -27.35
CA GLN A 95 13.16 -21.08 -28.50
C GLN A 95 13.01 -22.55 -28.07
N CYS A 96 11.90 -22.82 -27.38
CA CYS A 96 11.64 -24.03 -26.59
C CYS A 96 11.38 -25.30 -27.43
N GLU A 97 12.29 -25.71 -28.31
CA GLU A 97 12.08 -26.94 -29.10
C GLU A 97 12.62 -28.22 -28.43
N ASP A 98 13.66 -28.18 -27.57
CA ASP A 98 14.35 -29.43 -27.18
C ASP A 98 14.60 -29.72 -25.68
N ASN A 99 14.30 -28.82 -24.72
CA ASN A 99 14.57 -29.11 -23.29
C ASN A 99 13.57 -28.46 -22.30
N ALA A 100 12.47 -29.16 -22.04
CA ALA A 100 11.43 -28.73 -21.10
C ALA A 100 11.95 -28.48 -19.67
N ASP A 101 12.90 -29.29 -19.19
CA ASP A 101 13.44 -29.17 -17.82
C ASP A 101 14.27 -27.88 -17.62
N LEU A 102 15.03 -27.45 -18.64
CA LEU A 102 15.79 -26.19 -18.58
C LEU A 102 14.87 -24.97 -18.62
N VAL A 103 13.79 -25.05 -19.39
CA VAL A 103 12.77 -24.01 -19.49
C VAL A 103 12.03 -23.86 -18.15
N ALA A 104 11.61 -24.98 -17.55
CA ALA A 104 10.95 -24.98 -16.24
C ALA A 104 11.87 -24.40 -15.13
N CYS A 105 13.15 -24.77 -15.14
CA CYS A 105 14.16 -24.26 -14.19
C CYS A 105 14.43 -22.75 -14.35
N GLN A 106 14.40 -22.22 -15.58
CA GLN A 106 14.56 -20.78 -15.81
C GLN A 106 13.29 -19.99 -15.50
N ILE A 107 12.11 -20.53 -15.80
CA ILE A 107 10.82 -19.93 -15.41
C ILE A 107 10.73 -19.81 -13.89
N SER A 108 11.10 -20.86 -13.15
CA SER A 108 11.09 -20.84 -11.69
C SER A 108 12.09 -19.83 -11.12
N LYS A 109 13.32 -19.74 -11.68
CA LYS A 109 14.29 -18.69 -11.31
C LYS A 109 13.79 -17.28 -11.59
N THR A 110 13.17 -17.05 -12.75
CA THR A 110 12.61 -15.73 -13.08
C THR A 110 11.44 -15.39 -12.17
N ARG A 111 10.54 -16.33 -11.90
CA ARG A 111 9.41 -16.12 -10.97
C ARG A 111 9.88 -15.84 -9.54
N ALA A 112 10.83 -16.61 -9.02
CA ALA A 112 11.42 -16.37 -7.70
C ALA A 112 12.09 -14.99 -7.62
N GLY A 113 12.79 -14.57 -8.68
CA GLY A 113 13.38 -13.23 -8.75
C GLY A 113 12.35 -12.10 -8.83
N GLU A 114 11.22 -12.31 -9.49
CA GLU A 114 10.11 -11.35 -9.52
C GLU A 114 9.32 -11.34 -8.20
N GLU A 115 9.19 -12.48 -7.52
CA GLU A 115 8.60 -12.60 -6.19
C GLU A 115 9.41 -11.81 -5.15
N ASP A 116 10.74 -11.91 -5.16
CA ASP A 116 11.61 -11.12 -4.28
C ASP A 116 11.45 -9.60 -4.50
N LYS A 117 11.32 -9.17 -5.77
CA LYS A 117 11.05 -7.75 -6.08
C LYS A 117 9.67 -7.34 -5.60
N LEU A 118 8.66 -8.18 -5.82
CA LEU A 118 7.30 -7.94 -5.39
C LEU A 118 7.21 -7.86 -3.87
N ARG A 119 8.01 -8.67 -3.15
CA ARG A 119 8.06 -8.68 -1.70
C ARG A 119 8.69 -7.42 -1.14
N LYS A 120 9.80 -6.98 -1.71
CA LYS A 120 10.39 -5.66 -1.37
C LYS A 120 9.40 -4.52 -1.61
N LEU A 121 8.66 -4.58 -2.72
CA LEU A 121 7.65 -3.59 -3.03
C LEU A 121 6.49 -3.63 -2.02
N TYR A 122 6.07 -4.82 -1.61
CA TYR A 122 5.08 -5.01 -0.56
C TYR A 122 5.55 -4.41 0.77
N ASP A 123 6.77 -4.72 1.21
CA ASP A 123 7.33 -4.20 2.46
C ASP A 123 7.42 -2.66 2.43
N GLU A 124 7.89 -2.09 1.33
CA GLU A 124 7.91 -0.64 1.15
C GLU A 124 6.49 -0.03 1.22
N LYS A 125 5.51 -0.61 0.53
CA LYS A 125 4.12 -0.15 0.60
C LYS A 125 3.56 -0.27 2.01
N PHE A 126 3.89 -1.35 2.71
CA PHE A 126 3.47 -1.58 4.08
C PHE A 126 4.03 -0.51 5.02
N ASP A 127 5.29 -0.12 4.89
CA ASP A 127 5.90 0.96 5.67
C ASP A 127 5.17 2.30 5.44
N TRP A 128 4.83 2.62 4.18
CA TRP A 128 4.06 3.82 3.84
C TRP A 128 2.64 3.77 4.42
N PHE A 129 2.00 2.61 4.36
CA PHE A 129 0.68 2.39 4.95
C PHE A 129 0.72 2.53 6.48
N GLU A 130 1.72 1.96 7.15
CA GLU A 130 1.88 2.05 8.60
C GLU A 130 2.10 3.50 9.04
N CYS A 131 2.97 4.24 8.34
CA CYS A 131 3.15 5.67 8.57
C CYS A 131 1.83 6.44 8.44
N SER A 132 1.05 6.14 7.40
CA SER A 132 -0.26 6.77 7.17
C SER A 132 -1.24 6.50 8.29
N PHE A 133 -1.28 5.26 8.77
CA PHE A 133 -2.13 4.84 9.87
C PHE A 133 -1.76 5.54 11.18
N TRP A 134 -0.47 5.61 11.52
CA TRP A 134 -0.01 6.31 12.72
C TRP A 134 -0.38 7.80 12.70
N PHE A 135 -0.15 8.48 11.58
CA PHE A 135 -0.55 9.88 11.45
C PHE A 135 -2.06 10.07 11.54
N MET A 136 -2.86 9.17 10.93
CA MET A 136 -4.32 9.21 11.05
C MET A 136 -4.78 9.06 12.51
N ALA A 137 -4.19 8.12 13.26
CA ALA A 137 -4.52 7.90 14.66
C ALA A 137 -4.21 9.15 15.51
N VAL A 138 -3.06 9.78 15.29
CA VAL A 138 -2.69 11.05 15.95
C VAL A 138 -3.69 12.16 15.61
N THR A 139 -4.07 12.30 14.33
CA THR A 139 -5.10 13.26 13.91
C THR A 139 -6.43 13.02 14.62
N LEU A 140 -6.88 11.77 14.70
CA LEU A 140 -8.14 11.43 15.39
C LEU A 140 -8.11 11.79 16.87
N ILE A 141 -6.98 11.59 17.56
CA ILE A 141 -6.82 12.00 18.96
C ILE A 141 -6.98 13.53 19.10
N PHE A 142 -6.26 14.31 18.28
CA PHE A 142 -6.35 15.77 18.36
C PHE A 142 -7.73 16.31 17.98
N VAL A 143 -8.36 15.76 16.94
CA VAL A 143 -9.73 16.12 16.56
C VAL A 143 -10.71 15.75 17.67
N GLY A 144 -10.56 14.58 18.30
CA GLY A 144 -11.38 14.17 19.44
C GLY A 144 -11.25 15.11 20.64
N ILE A 145 -10.02 15.49 21.00
CA ILE A 145 -9.76 16.49 22.05
C ILE A 145 -10.43 17.83 21.72
N LEU A 146 -10.33 18.28 20.45
CA LEU A 146 -10.98 19.51 20.02
C LEU A 146 -12.50 19.45 20.18
N PHE A 147 -13.14 18.36 19.75
CA PHE A 147 -14.59 18.20 19.92
C PHE A 147 -15.01 18.18 21.38
N ILE A 148 -14.24 17.53 22.27
CA ILE A 148 -14.51 17.54 23.71
C ILE A 148 -14.37 18.97 24.27
N TYR A 149 -13.34 19.70 23.86
CA TYR A 149 -13.14 21.09 24.27
C TYR A 149 -14.33 21.98 23.88
N LEU A 150 -14.78 21.89 22.62
CA LEU A 150 -15.93 22.64 22.12
C LEU A 150 -17.26 22.27 22.81
N LEU A 151 -17.39 21.02 23.28
CA LEU A 151 -18.57 20.60 24.05
C LEU A 151 -18.58 21.12 25.49
N LEU A 152 -17.40 21.34 26.08
CA LEU A 152 -17.25 21.77 27.47
C LEU A 152 -17.32 23.30 27.64
N ASP A 153 -16.97 24.06 26.60
CA ASP A 153 -17.03 25.53 26.59
C ASP A 153 -17.64 26.00 25.24
N PRO A 154 -18.99 25.91 25.10
CA PRO A 154 -19.70 26.14 23.84
C PRO A 154 -19.84 27.61 23.42
#